data_AF-A0A257MDA4-F1
#
_entry.id   AF-A0A257MDA4-F1
#
_cell.length_a   1.000
_cell.length_b   1.000
_cell.length_c   1.000
_cell.angle_alpha   90.00
_cell.angle_beta   90.00
_cell.angle_gamma   90.00
#
_symmetry.space_group_name_H-M   'P 1'
#
loop_
_entity.id
_entity.type
_entity.pdbx_description
1 polymer ?
#
loop_
_entity_poly.entity_id
_entity_poly.type
_entity_poly.pdbx_seq_one_letter_code
_entity_poly.pdbx_strand_id
1 'polypeptide(L)'
;MLSQSRLSESQIYIESERWQCSFGYGEPVKLGMVLEAVDLSSGGGDFSYVIEASLIPQLECLDREILEEARAEGLAGEEEMLRYAYECYGGVPVNIDALQPAKASCGMSSFVAESSIDTVVSGTGEVTESRHFQDLGEAISFARDFYAVYAPIIFGFIDVILDNPLRAGGTGWDRIRQMARK
;
A
#
# COMPACT_ATOMS: atom_id res chain seq x y z
N MET A 1 -10.93 14.51 0.63
CA MET A 1 -11.67 13.62 1.55
C MET A 1 -11.07 12.24 1.34
N LEU A 2 -10.84 11.47 2.40
CA LEU A 2 -10.29 10.11 2.24
C LEU A 2 -11.39 9.21 1.69
N SER A 3 -11.15 8.58 0.55
CA SER A 3 -11.99 7.54 -0.02
C SER A 3 -11.38 6.17 0.29
N GLN A 4 -12.23 5.15 0.45
CA GLN A 4 -11.81 3.78 0.68
C GLN A 4 -12.69 2.84 -0.13
N SER A 5 -12.07 1.91 -0.85
CA SER A 5 -12.75 0.86 -1.61
C SER A 5 -12.10 -0.49 -1.35
N ARG A 6 -12.85 -1.57 -1.61
CA ARG A 6 -12.36 -2.94 -1.45
C ARG A 6 -11.99 -3.48 -2.83
N LEU A 7 -10.73 -3.89 -3.02
CA LEU A 7 -10.26 -4.45 -4.30
C LEU A 7 -10.43 -5.98 -4.35
N SER A 8 -10.25 -6.64 -3.21
CA SER A 8 -10.39 -8.10 -3.06
C SER A 8 -10.73 -8.46 -1.62
N GLU A 9 -10.75 -9.76 -1.29
CA GLU A 9 -10.95 -10.17 0.09
C GLU A 9 -9.82 -9.73 1.02
N SER A 10 -8.60 -9.67 0.50
CA SER A 10 -7.35 -9.33 1.20
C SER A 10 -6.79 -7.95 0.87
N GLN A 11 -7.46 -7.15 0.03
CA GLN A 11 -6.93 -5.86 -0.40
C GLN A 11 -7.97 -4.75 -0.21
N ILE A 12 -7.53 -3.66 0.40
CA ILE A 12 -8.26 -2.39 0.44
C ILE A 12 -7.44 -1.31 -0.26
N TYR A 13 -8.14 -0.44 -0.98
CA TYR A 13 -7.56 0.73 -1.61
C TYR A 13 -8.04 1.97 -0.91
N ILE A 14 -7.12 2.91 -0.69
CA ILE A 14 -7.43 4.20 -0.10
C ILE A 14 -6.79 5.31 -0.91
N GLU A 15 -7.51 6.42 -1.04
CA GLU A 15 -7.05 7.55 -1.83
C GLU A 15 -7.57 8.88 -1.27
N SER A 16 -6.93 9.97 -1.67
CA SER A 16 -7.34 11.32 -1.35
C SER A 16 -6.88 12.25 -2.46
N GLU A 17 -7.74 13.20 -2.82
CA GLU A 17 -7.42 14.29 -3.77
C GLU A 17 -6.18 15.11 -3.42
N ARG A 18 -5.75 15.07 -2.15
CA ARG A 18 -4.56 15.81 -1.67
C ARG A 18 -3.26 15.02 -1.83
N TRP A 19 -3.35 13.74 -2.15
CA TRP A 19 -2.22 12.84 -2.23
C TRP A 19 -1.70 12.86 -3.65
N GLN A 20 -0.55 13.50 -3.83
CA GLN A 20 0.06 13.68 -5.14
C GLN A 20 1.57 13.80 -5.01
N CYS A 21 2.29 13.41 -6.06
CA CYS A 21 3.69 13.69 -6.23
C CYS A 21 3.92 14.49 -7.52
N SER A 22 4.99 15.27 -7.58
CA SER A 22 5.35 16.05 -8.76
C SER A 22 6.70 15.60 -9.28
N PHE A 23 6.79 15.35 -10.59
CA PHE A 23 8.06 15.07 -11.25
C PHE A 23 8.90 16.33 -11.52
N GLY A 24 8.44 17.51 -11.09
CA GLY A 24 9.08 18.80 -11.37
C GLY A 24 8.77 19.37 -12.75
N TYR A 25 8.01 18.64 -13.56
CA TYR A 25 7.47 19.06 -14.85
C TYR A 25 6.11 18.39 -15.09
N GLY A 26 5.23 19.02 -15.86
CA GLY A 26 3.89 18.51 -16.15
C GLY A 26 2.89 18.69 -15.00
N GLU A 27 1.76 17.99 -15.09
CA GLU A 27 0.77 17.95 -14.02
C GLU A 27 1.21 17.02 -12.88
N PRO A 28 0.88 17.34 -11.62
CA PRO A 28 1.09 16.41 -10.51
C PRO A 28 0.35 15.10 -10.75
N VAL A 29 1.00 13.99 -10.37
CA VAL A 29 0.39 12.66 -10.39
C VAL A 29 -0.29 12.41 -9.06
N LYS A 30 -1.60 12.17 -9.09
CA LYS A 30 -2.33 11.77 -7.89
C LYS A 30 -2.02 10.32 -7.52
N LEU A 31 -1.89 10.08 -6.23
CA LEU A 31 -1.50 8.80 -5.66
C LEU A 31 -2.59 8.25 -4.74
N GLY A 32 -2.73 6.94 -4.76
CA GLY A 32 -3.46 6.16 -3.77
C GLY A 32 -2.55 5.13 -3.14
N MET A 33 -3.12 4.34 -2.23
CA MET A 33 -2.40 3.30 -1.53
C MET A 33 -3.23 2.03 -1.46
N VAL A 34 -2.62 0.91 -1.80
CA VAL A 34 -3.15 -0.43 -1.56
C VAL A 34 -2.62 -0.93 -0.23
N LEU A 35 -3.50 -1.46 0.60
CA LEU A 35 -3.16 -2.20 1.81
C LEU A 35 -3.58 -3.65 1.58
N GLU A 36 -2.60 -4.53 1.49
CA GLU A 36 -2.79 -5.95 1.24
C GLU A 36 -2.47 -6.77 2.48
N ALA A 37 -3.38 -7.67 2.85
CA ALA A 37 -3.13 -8.68 3.86
C ALA A 37 -2.46 -9.92 3.23
N VAL A 38 -1.22 -10.18 3.63
CA VAL A 38 -0.39 -11.27 3.13
C VAL A 38 -0.31 -12.38 4.18
N ASP A 39 -0.52 -13.62 3.73
CA ASP A 39 -0.39 -14.81 4.56
C ASP A 39 1.06 -15.35 4.54
N LEU A 40 1.67 -15.41 5.73
CA LEU A 40 3.00 -15.92 6.06
C LEU A 40 2.95 -17.34 6.64
N SER A 41 1.80 -18.03 6.61
CA SER A 41 1.58 -19.36 7.22
C SER A 41 2.53 -20.46 6.75
N SER A 42 3.28 -20.24 5.67
CA SER A 42 4.43 -21.08 5.29
C SER A 42 5.55 -21.11 6.36
N GLY A 43 5.48 -20.26 7.39
CA GLY A 43 6.37 -20.23 8.56
C GLY A 43 5.85 -20.93 9.84
N GLY A 44 4.62 -21.46 9.86
CA GLY A 44 4.12 -22.32 10.95
C GLY A 44 3.81 -21.64 12.31
N GLY A 45 3.51 -20.33 12.32
CA GLY A 45 3.17 -19.58 13.54
C GLY A 45 1.68 -19.24 13.68
N ASP A 46 1.24 -18.95 14.91
CA ASP A 46 -0.16 -18.59 15.24
C ASP A 46 -0.59 -17.21 14.68
N PHE A 47 0.36 -16.34 14.32
CA PHE A 47 0.11 -15.02 13.70
C PHE A 47 0.67 -15.00 12.28
N SER A 48 -0.15 -15.45 11.33
CA SER A 48 0.27 -15.67 9.96
C SER A 48 0.00 -14.48 9.04
N TYR A 49 -0.81 -13.49 9.40
CA TYR A 49 -1.14 -12.39 8.48
C TYR A 49 -0.36 -11.13 8.79
N VAL A 50 0.10 -10.42 7.75
CA VAL A 50 0.71 -9.08 7.86
C VAL A 50 0.08 -8.14 6.83
N ILE A 51 0.17 -6.83 7.05
CA ILE A 51 -0.28 -5.84 6.07
C ILE A 51 0.92 -5.24 5.34
N GLU A 52 0.96 -5.40 4.03
CA GLU A 52 1.86 -4.68 3.14
C GLU A 52 1.14 -3.45 2.57
N ALA A 53 1.80 -2.29 2.63
CA ALA A 53 1.27 -1.06 2.07
C ALA A 53 2.08 -0.66 0.83
N SER A 54 1.39 -0.28 -0.24
CA SER A 54 2.03 0.10 -1.51
C SER A 54 1.36 1.32 -2.14
N LEU A 55 2.16 2.30 -2.55
CA LEU A 55 1.69 3.46 -3.29
C LEU A 55 1.56 3.13 -4.78
N ILE A 56 0.45 3.55 -5.37
CA ILE A 56 0.17 3.45 -6.81
C ILE A 56 -0.47 4.76 -7.31
N PRO A 57 -0.37 5.07 -8.62
CA PRO A 57 -1.16 6.16 -9.19
C PRO A 57 -2.67 5.92 -9.01
N GLN A 58 -3.45 7.00 -8.86
CA GLN A 58 -4.91 6.92 -8.93
C GLN A 58 -5.35 6.54 -10.35
N LEU A 59 -6.55 5.97 -10.48
CA LEU A 59 -7.06 5.44 -11.74
C LEU A 59 -6.97 6.44 -12.91
N GLU A 60 -7.29 7.71 -12.66
CA GLU A 60 -7.22 8.79 -13.66
C GLU A 60 -5.80 9.16 -14.11
N CYS A 61 -4.80 8.76 -13.33
CA CYS A 61 -3.39 9.01 -13.55
C CYS A 61 -2.67 7.76 -14.10
N LEU A 62 -3.30 6.59 -14.14
CA LEU A 62 -2.69 5.39 -14.70
C LEU A 62 -2.45 5.51 -16.21
N ASP A 63 -1.38 4.87 -16.69
CA ASP A 63 -1.08 4.77 -18.11
C ASP A 63 -2.20 4.04 -18.84
N ARG A 64 -2.55 4.55 -20.01
CA ARG A 64 -3.65 4.02 -20.82
C ARG A 64 -3.37 2.60 -21.31
N GLU A 65 -2.11 2.24 -21.54
CA GLU A 65 -1.73 0.88 -21.94
C GLU A 65 -2.14 -0.13 -20.85
N ILE A 66 -1.91 0.20 -19.57
CA ILE A 66 -2.32 -0.63 -18.42
C ILE A 66 -3.84 -0.81 -18.39
N LEU A 67 -4.59 0.28 -18.60
CA LEU A 67 -6.06 0.24 -18.61
C LEU A 67 -6.61 -0.56 -19.79
N GLU A 68 -5.94 -0.52 -20.95
CA GLU A 68 -6.32 -1.29 -22.13
C GLU A 68 -6.03 -2.78 -21.96
N GLU A 69 -4.91 -3.15 -21.33
CA GLU A 69 -4.61 -4.53 -20.96
C GLU A 69 -5.65 -5.11 -19.99
N ALA A 70 -5.99 -4.39 -18.92
CA ALA A 70 -7.02 -4.82 -17.96
C ALA A 70 -8.38 -5.06 -18.66
N ARG A 71 -8.74 -4.21 -19.62
CA ARG A 71 -9.98 -4.37 -20.41
C ARG A 71 -9.91 -5.56 -21.35
N ALA A 72 -8.74 -5.89 -21.88
CA ALA A 72 -8.55 -7.08 -22.72
C ALA A 72 -8.72 -8.37 -21.92
N GLU A 73 -8.36 -8.36 -20.63
CA GLU A 73 -8.64 -9.42 -19.64
C GLU A 73 -10.13 -9.47 -19.21
N GLY A 74 -10.96 -8.54 -19.69
CA GLY A 74 -12.39 -8.48 -19.41
C GLY A 74 -12.76 -7.71 -18.14
N LEU A 75 -11.81 -6.99 -17.53
CA LEU A 75 -12.04 -6.16 -16.34
C LEU A 75 -12.64 -4.81 -16.73
N ALA A 76 -13.70 -4.40 -16.05
CA ALA A 76 -14.45 -3.19 -16.39
C ALA A 76 -14.70 -2.26 -15.20
N GLY A 77 -14.65 -2.78 -13.97
CA GLY A 77 -14.78 -1.99 -12.75
C GLY A 77 -13.53 -1.15 -12.45
N GLU A 78 -13.72 0.00 -11.80
CA GLU A 78 -12.62 0.85 -11.35
C GLU A 78 -11.72 0.10 -10.35
N GLU A 79 -12.32 -0.61 -9.41
CA GLU A 79 -11.60 -1.45 -8.44
C GLU A 79 -10.86 -2.61 -9.11
N GLU A 80 -11.43 -3.19 -10.17
CA GLU A 80 -10.78 -4.27 -10.92
C GLU A 80 -9.56 -3.77 -11.69
N MET A 81 -9.65 -2.57 -12.28
CA MET A 81 -8.53 -1.93 -12.97
C MET A 81 -7.41 -1.56 -11.99
N LEU A 82 -7.75 -1.01 -10.82
CA LEU A 82 -6.77 -0.71 -9.77
C LEU A 82 -6.10 -1.97 -9.25
N ARG A 83 -6.87 -3.04 -9.02
CA ARG A 83 -6.33 -4.34 -8.62
C ARG A 83 -5.37 -4.89 -9.67
N TYR A 84 -5.76 -4.89 -10.94
CA TYR A 84 -4.91 -5.34 -12.04
C TYR A 84 -3.60 -4.56 -12.10
N ALA A 85 -3.68 -3.22 -12.03
CA ALA A 85 -2.48 -2.38 -12.04
C ALA A 85 -1.52 -2.72 -10.89
N TYR A 86 -2.07 -2.94 -9.68
CA TYR A 86 -1.28 -3.34 -8.53
C TYR A 86 -0.68 -4.75 -8.68
N GLU A 87 -1.48 -5.75 -9.03
CA GLU A 87 -1.04 -7.15 -9.12
C GLU A 87 -0.03 -7.37 -10.25
N CYS A 88 -0.17 -6.69 -11.39
CA CYS A 88 0.71 -6.87 -12.55
C CYS A 88 1.95 -5.99 -12.54
N TYR A 89 1.88 -4.76 -12.02
CA TYR A 89 2.98 -3.79 -12.06
C TYR A 89 3.60 -3.48 -10.70
N GLY A 90 2.95 -3.96 -9.62
CA GLY A 90 3.31 -3.70 -8.24
C GLY A 90 2.95 -2.28 -7.80
N GLY A 91 3.61 -1.84 -6.73
CA GLY A 91 3.58 -0.46 -6.27
C GLY A 91 4.91 -0.07 -5.62
N VAL A 92 4.95 1.13 -5.06
CA VAL A 92 6.08 1.55 -4.21
C VAL A 92 5.80 1.09 -2.78
N PRO A 93 6.55 0.13 -2.23
CA PRO A 93 6.31 -0.37 -0.88
C PRO A 93 6.56 0.74 0.16
N VAL A 94 5.72 0.79 1.19
CA VAL A 94 5.81 1.74 2.29
C VAL A 94 5.62 0.99 3.60
N ASN A 95 6.48 1.25 4.58
CA ASN A 95 6.24 0.78 5.94
C ASN A 95 5.56 1.87 6.77
N ILE A 96 4.25 1.72 7.01
CA ILE A 96 3.46 2.62 7.84
C ILE A 96 3.85 2.51 9.33
N ASP A 97 4.22 1.31 9.79
CA ASP A 97 4.63 1.09 11.19
C ASP A 97 5.98 1.76 11.51
N ALA A 98 6.92 1.79 10.57
CA ALA A 98 8.21 2.49 10.75
C ALA A 98 8.08 4.01 10.86
N LEU A 99 6.98 4.58 10.37
CA LEU A 99 6.70 6.02 10.43
C LEU A 99 5.92 6.42 11.68
N GLN A 100 5.62 5.47 12.56
CA GLN A 100 5.07 5.79 13.88
C GLN A 100 6.13 6.52 14.72
N PRO A 101 5.78 7.65 15.37
CA PRO A 101 6.64 8.20 16.39
C PRO A 101 6.85 7.14 17.48
N ALA A 102 8.08 7.03 17.99
CA ALA A 102 8.57 5.99 18.91
C ALA A 102 7.83 5.84 20.27
N LYS A 103 6.61 6.37 20.42
CA LYS A 103 5.79 6.35 21.63
C LYS A 103 4.28 6.24 21.38
N ALA A 104 3.83 5.40 20.44
CA ALA A 104 2.44 4.91 20.45
C ALA A 104 2.26 3.61 21.28
N SER A 105 3.33 3.14 21.95
CA SER A 105 3.30 1.95 22.82
C SER A 105 2.71 2.18 24.22
N CYS A 106 2.28 3.39 24.58
CA CYS A 106 1.68 3.66 25.90
C CYS A 106 0.44 4.54 25.79
N GLY A 107 -0.75 3.94 25.82
CA GLY A 107 -1.95 4.64 26.30
C GLY A 107 -3.19 4.74 25.39
N MET A 108 -3.27 4.03 24.27
CA MET A 108 -4.53 3.86 23.52
C MET A 108 -4.89 2.38 23.35
N SER A 109 -4.81 1.63 24.45
CA SER A 109 -5.06 0.19 24.56
C SER A 109 -6.55 -0.12 24.77
N SER A 110 -7.40 0.24 23.80
CA SER A 110 -8.75 -0.34 23.69
C SER A 110 -9.02 -1.01 22.34
N PHE A 111 -8.10 -0.89 21.39
CA PHE A 111 -8.04 -1.70 20.17
C PHE A 111 -6.87 -2.67 20.31
N VAL A 112 -7.00 -3.61 21.25
CA VAL A 112 -6.07 -4.74 21.37
C VAL A 112 -6.56 -5.78 20.36
N ALA A 113 -6.20 -5.58 19.10
CA ALA A 113 -5.93 -6.72 18.24
C ALA A 113 -4.82 -7.51 18.94
N GLU A 114 -4.96 -8.82 19.08
CA GLU A 114 -3.85 -9.64 19.58
C GLU A 114 -2.80 -9.61 18.48
N SER A 115 -1.83 -8.71 18.57
CA SER A 115 -0.85 -8.53 17.50
C SER A 115 0.56 -8.53 18.05
N SER A 116 1.45 -9.34 17.48
CA SER A 116 2.89 -9.24 17.72
C SER A 116 3.53 -8.28 16.71
N ILE A 117 4.57 -7.55 17.14
CA ILE A 117 5.45 -6.84 16.23
C ILE A 117 6.67 -7.75 16.08
N ASP A 118 6.83 -8.32 14.89
CA ASP A 118 7.97 -9.16 14.56
C ASP A 118 8.65 -8.62 13.30
N THR A 119 9.88 -9.06 13.10
CA THR A 119 10.65 -8.69 11.91
C THR A 119 10.24 -9.59 10.76
N VAL A 120 9.60 -9.00 9.75
CA VAL A 120 9.21 -9.71 8.53
C VAL A 120 10.26 -9.47 7.46
N VAL A 121 10.64 -10.55 6.80
CA VAL A 121 11.30 -10.51 5.50
C VAL A 121 10.16 -10.59 4.49
N SER A 122 9.76 -9.46 3.90
CA SER A 122 8.68 -9.43 2.90
C SER A 122 8.95 -10.39 1.73
N GLY A 123 7.98 -10.64 0.86
CA GLY A 123 8.21 -11.43 -0.38
C GLY A 123 9.32 -10.85 -1.27
N THR A 124 9.66 -9.58 -1.08
CA THR A 124 10.76 -8.85 -1.75
C THR A 124 12.09 -8.88 -0.95
N GLY A 125 12.10 -9.52 0.22
CA GLY A 125 13.23 -9.78 1.09
C GLY A 125 13.58 -8.64 2.06
N GLU A 126 12.74 -7.61 2.14
CA GLU A 126 12.97 -6.41 2.95
C GLU A 126 12.69 -6.72 4.41
N VAL A 127 13.64 -6.37 5.28
CA VAL A 127 13.57 -6.65 6.72
C VAL A 127 12.86 -5.47 7.35
N THR A 128 11.61 -5.68 7.75
CA THR A 128 10.75 -4.61 8.23
C THR A 128 10.02 -5.06 9.48
N GLU A 129 9.94 -4.19 10.48
CA GLU A 129 9.04 -4.42 11.61
C GLU A 129 7.62 -4.25 11.11
N SER A 130 6.83 -5.32 11.25
CA SER A 130 5.45 -5.36 10.79
C SER A 130 4.58 -5.97 11.87
N ARG A 131 3.33 -5.52 11.92
CA ARG A 131 2.34 -6.09 12.82
C ARG A 131 1.78 -7.39 12.24
N HIS A 132 1.77 -8.43 13.05
CA HIS A 132 1.18 -9.73 12.71
C HIS A 132 -0.23 -9.87 13.30
N PHE A 133 -1.09 -10.59 12.59
CA PHE A 133 -2.49 -10.84 12.92
C PHE A 133 -2.80 -12.34 12.81
N GLN A 134 -3.79 -12.80 13.58
CA GLN A 134 -4.18 -14.21 13.59
C GLN A 134 -5.02 -14.58 12.36
N ASP A 135 -5.91 -13.68 11.95
CA ASP A 135 -6.80 -13.91 10.82
C ASP A 135 -6.87 -12.73 9.84
N LEU A 136 -7.24 -13.05 8.60
CA LEU A 136 -7.40 -12.10 7.51
C LEU A 136 -8.39 -10.97 7.85
N GLY A 137 -9.48 -11.28 8.55
CA GLY A 137 -10.53 -10.32 8.90
C GLY A 137 -10.04 -9.28 9.90
N GLU A 138 -9.25 -9.71 10.89
CA GLU A 138 -8.59 -8.84 11.86
C GLU A 138 -7.58 -7.92 11.16
N ALA A 139 -6.73 -8.46 10.29
CA ALA A 139 -5.74 -7.70 9.54
C ALA A 139 -6.40 -6.60 8.68
N ILE A 140 -7.44 -6.94 7.92
CA ILE A 140 -8.16 -5.99 7.06
C ILE A 140 -8.94 -4.96 7.87
N SER A 141 -9.57 -5.37 8.97
CA SER A 141 -10.27 -4.43 9.86
C SER A 141 -9.30 -3.43 10.46
N PHE A 142 -8.13 -3.89 10.90
CA PHE A 142 -7.07 -3.03 11.41
C PHE A 142 -6.54 -2.07 10.34
N ALA A 143 -6.26 -2.57 9.13
CA ALA A 143 -5.78 -1.75 8.02
C ALA A 143 -6.78 -0.62 7.68
N ARG A 144 -8.07 -0.94 7.65
CA ARG A 144 -9.16 0.01 7.38
C ARG A 144 -9.28 1.07 8.48
N ASP A 145 -9.26 0.65 9.74
CA ASP A 145 -9.60 1.52 10.87
C ASP A 145 -8.38 2.29 11.40
N PHE A 146 -7.18 1.76 11.22
CA PHE A 146 -5.93 2.34 11.71
C PHE A 146 -5.05 2.86 10.57
N TYR A 147 -4.55 2.00 9.67
CA TYR A 147 -3.59 2.45 8.65
C TYR A 147 -4.17 3.49 7.69
N ALA A 148 -5.46 3.39 7.35
CA ALA A 148 -6.10 4.41 6.52
C ALA A 148 -6.13 5.81 7.18
N VAL A 149 -6.21 5.86 8.51
CA VAL A 149 -6.19 7.10 9.30
C VAL A 149 -4.78 7.70 9.35
N TYR A 150 -3.75 6.86 9.40
CA TYR A 150 -2.34 7.28 9.46
C TYR A 150 -1.69 7.51 8.10
N ALA A 151 -2.29 6.99 7.01
CA ALA A 151 -1.85 7.17 5.63
C ALA A 151 -1.48 8.62 5.25
N PRO A 152 -2.17 9.70 5.70
CA PRO A 152 -1.76 11.06 5.40
C PRO A 152 -0.33 11.43 5.83
N ILE A 153 0.23 10.78 6.86
CA ILE A 153 1.61 11.04 7.32
C ILE A 153 2.61 10.65 6.22
N ILE A 154 2.35 9.54 5.52
CA ILE A 154 3.18 9.03 4.41
C ILE A 154 3.40 10.13 3.36
N PHE A 155 2.33 10.84 3.01
CA PHE A 155 2.37 11.89 2.00
C PHE A 155 3.11 13.16 2.44
N GLY A 156 3.36 13.34 3.73
CA GLY A 156 4.28 14.36 4.24
C GLY A 156 5.76 14.04 3.98
N PHE A 157 6.08 12.77 3.69
CA PHE A 157 7.42 12.27 3.41
C PHE A 157 7.54 11.68 2.00
N ILE A 158 6.60 12.02 1.10
CA ILE A 158 6.46 11.36 -0.20
C ILE A 158 7.74 11.39 -1.03
N ASP A 159 8.46 12.51 -1.06
CA ASP A 159 9.70 12.63 -1.83
C ASP A 159 10.79 11.69 -1.30
N VAL A 160 10.94 11.61 0.03
CA VAL A 160 11.91 10.70 0.67
C VAL A 160 11.56 9.24 0.40
N ILE A 161 10.27 8.91 0.43
CA ILE A 161 9.77 7.56 0.14
C ILE A 161 10.05 7.19 -1.31
N LEU A 162 9.78 8.11 -2.25
CA LEU A 162 9.98 7.87 -3.67
C LEU A 162 11.45 7.89 -4.09
N ASP A 163 12.32 8.58 -3.34
CA ASP A 163 13.77 8.59 -3.54
C ASP A 163 14.43 7.26 -3.10
N ASN A 164 13.78 6.48 -2.25
CA ASN A 164 14.35 5.22 -1.77
C ASN A 164 14.53 4.22 -2.93
N PRO A 165 15.70 3.56 -2.99
CA PRO A 165 15.97 2.57 -4.03
C PRO A 165 15.07 1.35 -3.84
N LEU A 166 14.46 0.91 -4.94
CA LEU A 166 13.67 -0.31 -4.97
C LEU A 166 14.56 -1.51 -5.26
N ARG A 167 14.25 -2.65 -4.63
CA ARG A 167 14.99 -3.90 -4.86
C ARG A 167 14.90 -4.43 -6.28
N ALA A 168 13.79 -4.16 -6.96
CA ALA A 168 13.60 -4.47 -8.38
C ALA A 168 14.45 -3.58 -9.32
N GLY A 169 15.23 -2.64 -8.75
CA GLY A 169 15.99 -1.63 -9.48
C GLY A 169 15.21 -0.32 -9.63
N GLY A 170 15.96 0.79 -9.75
CA GLY A 170 15.40 2.15 -9.81
C GLY A 170 14.92 2.65 -8.45
N THR A 171 14.07 3.67 -8.49
CA THR A 171 13.49 4.37 -7.33
C THR A 171 11.96 4.27 -7.34
N GLY A 172 11.31 4.67 -6.25
CA GLY A 172 9.86 4.84 -6.23
C GLY A 172 9.38 5.79 -7.33
N TRP A 173 10.16 6.84 -7.66
CA TRP A 173 9.87 7.71 -8.79
C TRP A 173 9.80 6.98 -10.12
N ASP A 174 10.72 6.04 -10.37
CA ASP A 174 10.73 5.29 -11.63
C ASP A 174 9.52 4.36 -11.72
N ARG A 175 9.12 3.77 -10.59
CA ARG A 175 7.90 2.93 -10.51
C ARG A 175 6.64 3.74 -10.79
N ILE A 176 6.47 4.87 -10.11
CA ILE A 176 5.31 5.74 -10.36
C ILE A 176 5.33 6.26 -11.80
N ARG A 177 6.49 6.62 -12.34
CA ARG A 177 6.62 7.06 -13.74
C ARG A 177 6.29 5.97 -14.75
N GLN A 178 6.59 4.70 -14.45
CA GLN A 178 6.22 3.58 -15.30
C GLN A 178 4.71 3.34 -15.34
N MET A 179 4.03 3.57 -14.21
CA MET A 179 2.59 3.32 -14.09
C MET A 179 1.74 4.53 -14.44
N ALA A 180 2.29 5.75 -14.36
CA ALA A 180 1.55 6.97 -14.59
C ALA A 180 1.55 7.37 -16.07
N ARG A 181 0.45 7.99 -16.50
CA ARG A 181 0.34 8.61 -17.83
C ARG A 181 1.47 9.64 -18.03
N LYS A 182 2.07 9.62 -19.22
CA LYS A 182 3.11 10.57 -19.65
C LYS A 182 2.55 11.95 -20.00
#